data_AF-A0A3B0SQA7-F1
#
_entry.id   AF-A0A3B0SQA7-F1
#
_cell.length_a   1.000
_cell.length_b   1.000
_cell.length_c   1.000
_cell.angle_alpha   90.00
_cell.angle_beta   90.00
_cell.angle_gamma   90.00
#
_symmetry.space_group_name_H-M   'P 1'
#
loop_
_entity.id
_entity.type
_entity.pdbx_description
1 polymer ?
#
loop_
_entity_poly.entity_id
_entity_poly.type
_entity_poly.pdbx_seq_one_letter_code
_entity_poly.pdbx_strand_id
1 'polypeptide(L)'
;KGVNVTALCPGFTYSEFHDVNDTRGLVSALPKYMFMAPEPVVEGALDAVEKGHVVYVPGAWNKFVVWLMKALPRPWGAAVVRGQSKSFRKKDA
;
A
#
# COMPACT_ATOMS: atom_id res chain seq x y z
N LYS A 1 -26.15 5.88 12.90
CA LYS A 1 -25.10 6.91 13.11
C LYS A 1 -24.16 6.35 14.18
N GLY A 2 -22.85 6.45 13.99
CA GLY A 2 -21.85 5.80 14.87
C GLY A 2 -21.10 4.63 14.22
N VAL A 3 -21.00 4.59 12.88
CA VAL A 3 -20.16 3.63 12.17
C VAL A 3 -18.95 4.39 11.63
N ASN A 4 -17.75 3.96 11.99
CA ASN A 4 -16.51 4.46 11.42
C ASN A 4 -16.07 3.53 10.29
N VAL A 5 -15.63 4.12 9.17
CA VAL A 5 -15.15 3.36 8.00
C VAL A 5 -13.79 3.92 7.60
N THR A 6 -12.81 3.03 7.45
CA THR A 6 -11.44 3.38 7.11
C THR A 6 -10.94 2.49 5.99
N ALA A 7 -10.38 3.11 4.94
CA ALA A 7 -9.61 2.42 3.92
C ALA A 7 -8.14 2.31 4.36
N LEU A 8 -7.71 1.09 4.64
CA LEU A 8 -6.30 0.77 4.87
C LEU A 8 -5.58 0.66 3.52
N CYS A 9 -4.57 1.51 3.29
CA CYS A 9 -3.78 1.54 2.07
C CYS A 9 -2.29 1.28 2.41
N PRO A 10 -1.92 0.03 2.74
CA PRO A 10 -0.56 -0.29 3.11
C PRO A 10 0.34 -0.41 1.87
N GLY A 11 1.64 -0.21 2.08
CA GLY A 11 2.65 -0.69 1.15
C GLY A 11 2.81 -2.21 1.27
N PHE A 12 3.98 -2.72 0.90
CA PHE A 12 4.25 -4.13 1.06
C PHE A 12 4.38 -4.50 2.55
N THR A 13 3.74 -5.60 2.94
CA THR A 13 3.74 -6.12 4.31
C THR A 13 4.28 -7.54 4.31
N TYR A 14 5.13 -7.90 5.26
CA TYR A 14 5.59 -9.28 5.38
C TYR A 14 4.45 -10.18 5.83
N SER A 15 3.89 -10.96 4.89
CA SER A 15 2.84 -11.94 5.14
C SER A 15 2.91 -13.08 4.13
N GLU A 16 2.47 -14.27 4.53
CA GLU A 16 2.42 -15.49 3.70
C GLU A 16 1.59 -15.33 2.42
N PHE A 17 0.73 -14.31 2.35
CA PHE A 17 -0.03 -13.93 1.15
C PHE A 17 0.83 -13.79 -0.12
N HIS A 18 2.08 -13.31 0.02
CA HIS A 18 2.99 -13.12 -1.12
C HIS A 18 3.52 -14.43 -1.71
N ASP A 19 3.47 -15.49 -0.92
CA ASP A 19 3.96 -16.82 -1.26
C ASP A 19 2.90 -17.60 -2.00
N VAL A 20 1.66 -17.50 -1.52
CA VAL A 20 0.49 -18.11 -2.14
C VAL A 20 0.14 -17.45 -3.48
N ASN A 21 0.38 -16.14 -3.61
CA ASN A 21 0.10 -15.41 -4.86
C ASN A 21 1.23 -15.53 -5.91
N ASP A 22 2.25 -16.37 -5.63
CA ASP A 22 3.37 -16.67 -6.53
C ASP A 22 4.03 -15.38 -7.08
N THR A 23 4.11 -14.37 -6.20
CA THR A 23 4.76 -13.07 -6.41
C THR A 23 6.04 -12.92 -5.58
N ARG A 24 6.43 -13.98 -4.85
CA ARG A 24 7.64 -14.05 -4.03
C ARG A 24 8.90 -13.62 -4.78
N GLY A 25 9.01 -13.92 -6.08
CA GLY A 25 10.14 -13.47 -6.92
C GLY A 25 10.21 -11.95 -7.10
N LEU A 26 9.05 -11.28 -7.24
CA LEU A 26 8.96 -9.82 -7.33
C LEU A 26 9.21 -9.17 -5.97
N VAL A 27 8.72 -9.80 -4.91
CA VAL A 27 8.80 -9.37 -3.51
C VAL A 27 10.23 -9.46 -2.97
N SER A 28 10.98 -10.49 -3.37
CA SER A 28 12.38 -10.68 -2.95
C SER A 28 13.35 -9.71 -3.64
N ALA A 29 12.96 -9.15 -4.79
CA ALA A 29 13.75 -8.16 -5.52
C ALA A 29 13.52 -6.72 -5.01
N LEU A 30 12.54 -6.50 -4.14
CA LEU A 30 12.23 -5.18 -3.61
C LEU A 30 13.10 -4.86 -2.37
N PRO A 31 13.53 -3.60 -2.21
CA PRO A 31 14.36 -3.21 -1.07
C PRO A 31 13.68 -3.44 0.28
N LYS A 32 14.42 -3.95 1.27
CA LYS A 32 13.92 -4.29 2.62
C LYS A 32 13.19 -3.14 3.33
N TYR A 33 13.55 -1.88 3.06
CA TYR A 33 12.91 -0.71 3.67
C TYR A 33 11.48 -0.45 3.16
N MET A 34 11.07 -1.08 2.06
CA MET A 34 9.74 -0.94 1.49
C MET A 34 8.71 -1.85 2.17
N PHE A 35 9.19 -2.83 2.93
CA PHE A 35 8.35 -3.77 3.65
C PHE A 35 8.16 -3.36 5.11
N MET A 36 6.94 -3.51 5.60
CA MET A 36 6.62 -3.36 7.01
C MET A 36 6.27 -4.71 7.63
N ALA A 37 6.57 -4.85 8.93
CA ALA A 37 6.03 -5.92 9.74
C ALA A 37 4.49 -5.75 9.85
N PRO A 38 3.71 -6.85 9.91
CA PRO A 38 2.26 -6.78 9.93
C PRO A 38 1.69 -6.15 11.21
N GLU A 39 2.34 -6.32 12.35
CA GLU A 39 1.89 -5.85 13.66
C GLU A 39 1.66 -4.33 13.69
N PRO A 40 2.65 -3.45 13.36
CA PRO A 40 2.44 -2.00 13.37
C PRO A 40 1.46 -1.52 12.29
N VAL A 41 1.25 -2.29 11.22
CA VAL A 41 0.27 -1.97 10.17
C VAL A 41 -1.14 -2.15 10.72
N VAL A 42 -1.39 -3.27 11.40
CA VAL A 42 -2.70 -3.60 11.99
C VAL A 42 -3.02 -2.69 13.15
N GLU A 43 -2.08 -2.48 14.09
CA GLU A 43 -2.28 -1.62 15.26
C GLU A 43 -2.67 -0.19 14.84
N GLY A 44 -1.92 0.39 13.89
CA GLY A 44 -2.25 1.72 13.39
C GLY A 44 -3.55 1.78 12.59
N ALA A 45 -3.96 0.69 11.93
CA ALA A 45 -5.22 0.63 11.20
C ALA A 45 -6.43 0.63 12.16
N LEU A 46 -6.31 -0.10 13.28
CA LEU A 46 -7.33 -0.13 14.33
C LEU A 46 -7.46 1.25 14.99
N ASP A 47 -6.34 1.86 15.36
CA ASP A 47 -6.33 3.22 15.92
C ASP A 47 -6.94 4.25 14.95
N ALA A 48 -6.65 4.12 13.65
CA ALA A 48 -7.20 5.01 12.63
C ALA A 48 -8.72 4.88 12.49
N VAL A 49 -9.28 3.66 12.55
CA VAL A 49 -10.73 3.47 12.46
C VAL A 49 -11.45 3.95 13.72
N GLU A 50 -10.86 3.75 14.90
CA GLU A 50 -11.39 4.28 16.16
C GLU A 50 -11.45 5.81 16.14
N LYS A 51 -10.44 6.47 15.56
CA LYS A 51 -10.37 7.93 15.39
C LYS A 51 -11.22 8.47 14.24
N GLY A 52 -11.86 7.61 13.45
CA GLY A 52 -12.66 8.03 12.29
C GLY A 52 -11.81 8.55 11.12
N HIS A 53 -10.54 8.17 11.01
CA HIS A 53 -9.70 8.51 9.87
C HIS A 53 -10.11 7.72 8.63
N VAL A 54 -10.58 8.41 7.58
CA VAL A 54 -11.18 7.76 6.40
C VAL A 54 -10.16 6.97 5.56
N VAL A 55 -8.91 7.44 5.48
CA VAL A 55 -7.84 6.78 4.72
C VAL A 55 -6.59 6.72 5.59
N TYR A 56 -6.07 5.51 5.82
CA TYR A 56 -4.86 5.30 6.61
C TYR A 56 -3.77 4.65 5.75
N VAL A 57 -2.63 5.33 5.69
CA VAL A 57 -1.42 4.88 4.98
C VAL A 57 -0.33 4.62 6.03
N PRO A 58 -0.01 3.35 6.35
CA PRO A 58 1.04 2.99 7.30
C PRO A 58 2.44 3.20 6.70
N GLY A 59 3.39 3.61 7.54
CA GLY A 59 4.81 3.79 7.18
C GLY A 59 5.15 5.16 6.61
N ALA A 60 6.27 5.73 7.06
CA ALA A 60 6.73 7.06 6.63
C ALA A 60 7.07 7.09 5.12
N TRP A 61 7.65 6.00 4.61
CA TRP A 61 7.97 5.87 3.19
C TRP A 61 6.70 5.88 2.31
N ASN A 62 5.68 5.11 2.68
CA ASN A 62 4.42 5.06 1.92
C ASN A 62 3.71 6.42 1.95
N LYS A 63 3.71 7.09 3.11
CA LYS A 63 3.19 8.46 3.23
C LYS A 63 3.94 9.44 2.33
N PHE A 64 5.27 9.32 2.25
CA PHE A 64 6.09 10.14 1.36
C PHE A 64 5.76 9.90 -0.12
N VAL A 65 5.61 8.64 -0.54
CA VAL A 65 5.19 8.30 -1.91
C VAL A 65 3.81 8.87 -2.22
N VAL A 66 2.84 8.73 -1.32
CA VAL A 66 1.50 9.29 -1.48
C VAL A 66 1.56 10.82 -1.57
N TRP A 67 2.37 11.47 -0.74
CA TRP A 67 2.56 12.91 -0.80
C TRP A 67 3.14 13.37 -2.13
N LEU A 68 4.16 12.68 -2.63
CA LEU A 68 4.77 12.94 -3.94
C LEU A 68 3.75 12.76 -5.07
N MET A 69 2.93 11.71 -5.03
CA MET A 69 1.88 11.45 -6.01
C MET A 69 0.77 12.52 -5.97
N LYS A 70 0.47 13.08 -4.79
CA LYS A 70 -0.49 14.18 -4.65
C LYS A 70 0.09 15.53 -5.08
N ALA A 71 1.41 15.71 -4.99
CA ALA A 71 2.11 16.90 -5.49
C ALA A 71 2.20 16.90 -7.03
N LEU A 72 2.17 15.72 -7.66
CA LEU A 72 2.19 15.61 -9.11
C LEU A 72 0.87 16.08 -9.75
N PRO A 73 0.92 16.77 -10.91
CA PRO A 73 -0.29 17.07 -11.68
C PRO A 73 -1.06 15.79 -12.02
N ARG A 74 -2.38 15.81 -11.83
CA ARG A 74 -3.29 14.67 -12.08
C ARG A 74 -3.03 13.90 -13.38
N PRO A 75 -2.82 14.53 -14.57
CA PRO A 75 -2.58 13.77 -15.80
C PRO A 75 -1.28 12.95 -15.76
N TRP A 76 -0.26 13.44 -15.06
CA TRP A 76 1.02 12.75 -14.92
C TRP A 76 0.94 11.61 -13.91
N GLY A 77 0.28 11.84 -12.77
CA GLY A 77 0.00 10.77 -11.80
C GLY A 77 -0.80 9.63 -12.43
N ALA A 78 -1.81 9.95 -13.24
CA ALA A 78 -2.59 8.96 -13.98
C ALA A 78 -1.72 8.17 -15.00
N ALA A 79 -0.80 8.84 -15.70
CA ALA A 79 0.13 8.19 -16.63
C ALA A 79 1.10 7.23 -15.91
N VAL A 80 1.64 7.64 -14.76
CA VAL A 80 2.52 6.80 -13.92
C VAL A 80 1.79 5.56 -13.43
N VAL A 81 0.58 5.71 -12.88
CA VAL A 81 -0.24 4.58 -12.42
C VAL A 81 -0.58 3.64 -13.58
N ARG A 82 -0.90 4.18 -14.76
CA ARG A 82 -1.20 3.38 -15.97
C ARG A 82 0.03 2.63 -16.50
N GLY A 83 1.22 3.18 -16.35
CA GLY A 83 2.47 2.49 -16.71
C GLY A 83 2.80 1.35 -15.74
N GLN A 84 2.61 1.58 -14.45
CA GLN A 84 2.93 0.63 -13.38
C GLN A 84 1.92 -0.52 -13.26
N SER A 85 0.63 -0.29 -13.55
CA SER A 85 -0.40 -1.34 -13.48
C SER A 85 -0.15 -2.52 -14.43
N LYS A 86 0.62 -2.32 -15.50
CA LYS A 86 1.08 -3.39 -16.41
C LYS A 86 2.12 -4.31 -15.77
N SER A 87 2.88 -3.82 -14.79
CA SER A 87 3.96 -4.56 -14.13
C SER A 87 3.49 -5.32 -12.89
N PHE A 88 2.41 -4.88 -12.24
CA PHE A 88 1.88 -5.50 -11.02
C PHE A 88 0.75 -6.50 -11.27
N ARG A 89 0.15 -6.52 -12.47
CA ARG A 89 -0.83 -7.54 -12.84
C ARG A 89 -0.11 -8.72 -13.48
N LYS A 90 -0.01 -9.84 -12.75
CA LYS A 90 0.34 -11.13 -13.35
C LYS A 90 -0.67 -11.38 -14.47
N LYS A 91 -0.21 -11.48 -15.72
CA LYS A 91 -1.06 -12.02 -16.79
C LYS A 91 -1.18 -13.50 -16.48
N ASP A 92 -2.39 -13.94 -16.19
CA ASP A 92 -2.72 -15.35 -16.10
C ASP A 92 -2.18 -16.05 -17.37
N ALA A 93 -1.40 -17.10 -17.16
CA ALA A 93 -1.01 -18.06 -18.18
C ALA A 93 -1.96 -19.25 -18.10
#